data_AF-A0A7X7AJV5-F1
#
_entry.id   AF-A0A7X7AJV5-F1
#
_cell.length_a   1.000
_cell.length_b   1.000
_cell.length_c   1.000
_cell.angle_alpha   90.00
_cell.angle_beta   90.00
_cell.angle_gamma   90.00
#
_symmetry.space_group_name_H-M   'P 1'
#
loop_
_entity.id
_entity.type
_entity.pdbx_description
1 polymer ?
#
loop_
_entity_poly.entity_id
_entity_poly.type
_entity_poly.pdbx_seq_one_letter_code
_entity_poly.pdbx_strand_id
1 'polypeptide(L)'
;MQPFNLLSTADVAAMFGVCERTVRNNVESGDFPRPTKLLGKNFWHSGLLYEWLDQTMREGASEQPLQQPIEPKIRVTKEKQSATERVKASQARNLAKIAA
;
A
#
# COMPACT_ATOMS: atom_id res chain seq x y z
N MET A 1 -17.55 25.22 6.28
CA MET A 1 -17.36 24.23 5.19
C MET A 1 -15.90 24.24 4.80
N GLN A 2 -15.21 23.10 4.87
CA GLN A 2 -13.84 23.05 4.36
C GLN A 2 -13.87 23.24 2.83
N PRO A 3 -12.96 24.05 2.27
CA PRO A 3 -12.92 24.28 0.83
C PRO A 3 -12.64 22.98 0.07
N PHE A 4 -13.28 22.82 -1.08
CA PHE A 4 -13.03 21.70 -1.98
C PHE A 4 -11.57 21.73 -2.44
N ASN A 5 -10.79 20.73 -2.02
CA ASN A 5 -9.46 20.49 -2.53
C ASN A 5 -9.31 19.03 -3.00
N LEU A 6 -8.73 18.86 -4.19
CA LEU A 6 -8.38 17.57 -4.76
C LEU A 6 -6.98 17.19 -4.27
N LEU A 7 -6.90 16.11 -3.50
CA LEU A 7 -5.63 15.60 -2.98
C LEU A 7 -5.11 14.52 -3.91
N SER A 8 -3.88 14.70 -4.40
CA SER A 8 -3.18 13.67 -5.15
C SER A 8 -2.58 12.62 -4.21
N THR A 9 -2.05 11.54 -4.77
CA THR A 9 -1.32 10.54 -3.99
C THR A 9 -0.10 11.14 -3.28
N ALA A 10 0.56 12.13 -3.89
CA ALA A 10 1.71 12.81 -3.31
C ALA A 10 1.31 13.69 -2.11
N ASP A 11 0.18 14.40 -2.20
CA ASP A 11 -0.33 15.24 -1.11
C ASP A 11 -0.73 14.39 0.09
N VAL A 12 -1.39 13.25 -0.16
CA VAL A 12 -1.74 12.27 0.87
C VAL A 12 -0.46 11.69 1.50
N ALA A 13 0.52 11.32 0.70
CA ALA A 13 1.79 10.79 1.19
C ALA A 13 2.51 11.81 2.10
N ALA A 14 2.54 13.08 1.70
CA ALA A 14 3.10 14.17 2.49
C ALA A 14 2.32 14.40 3.79
N MET A 15 0.97 14.36 3.74
CA MET A 15 0.10 14.53 4.90
C MET A 15 0.37 13.48 5.99
N PHE A 16 0.58 12.23 5.61
CA PHE A 16 0.86 11.14 6.55
C PHE A 16 2.36 10.91 6.83
N GLY A 17 3.25 11.68 6.18
CA GLY A 17 4.70 11.49 6.33
C GLY A 17 5.22 10.14 5.80
N VAL A 18 4.54 9.56 4.80
CA VAL A 18 4.88 8.27 4.19
C VAL A 18 5.24 8.43 2.71
N CYS A 19 5.76 7.38 2.08
CA CYS A 19 5.98 7.40 0.63
C CYS A 19 4.72 6.99 -0.16
N GLU A 20 4.61 7.44 -1.41
CA GLU A 20 3.47 7.13 -2.29
C GLU A 20 3.24 5.62 -2.51
N ARG A 21 4.30 4.81 -2.40
CA ARG A 21 4.20 3.34 -2.50
C ARG A 21 3.37 2.79 -1.35
N THR A 22 3.58 3.30 -0.13
CA THR A 22 2.83 2.90 1.06
C THR A 22 1.37 3.28 0.92
N VAL A 23 1.07 4.49 0.44
CA VAL A 23 -0.32 4.91 0.19
C VAL A 23 -1.01 3.94 -0.78
N ARG A 24 -0.38 3.64 -1.93
CA ARG A 24 -0.93 2.69 -2.90
C ARG A 24 -1.15 1.29 -2.31
N ASN A 25 -0.20 0.78 -1.53
CA ASN A 25 -0.34 -0.54 -0.92
C ASN A 25 -1.50 -0.61 0.09
N ASN A 26 -1.75 0.46 0.85
CA ASN A 26 -2.87 0.50 1.79
C ASN A 26 -4.22 0.61 1.06
N VAL A 27 -4.28 1.38 -0.03
CA VAL A 27 -5.45 1.42 -0.92
C VAL A 27 -5.76 0.03 -1.50
N GLU A 28 -4.73 -0.70 -1.95
CA GLU A 28 -4.88 -2.05 -2.49
C GLU A 28 -5.28 -3.07 -1.40
N SER A 29 -4.83 -2.87 -0.16
CA SER A 29 -5.16 -3.73 0.98
C SER A 29 -6.56 -3.46 1.54
N GLY A 30 -7.17 -2.32 1.21
CA GLY A 30 -8.48 -1.91 1.70
C GLY A 30 -8.45 -1.11 3.00
N ASP A 31 -7.25 -0.84 3.54
CA ASP A 31 -7.02 -0.10 4.79
C ASP A 31 -7.04 1.44 4.58
N PHE A 32 -7.34 1.90 3.36
CA PHE A 32 -7.39 3.32 3.00
C PHE A 32 -8.56 3.58 2.02
N PRO A 33 -9.20 4.77 2.04
CA PRO A 33 -10.34 5.07 1.18
C PRO A 33 -9.95 4.96 -0.30
N ARG A 34 -10.89 4.43 -1.11
CA ARG A 34 -10.65 4.23 -2.54
C ARG A 34 -10.51 5.59 -3.25
N PRO A 35 -9.45 5.79 -4.04
CA PRO A 35 -9.30 6.99 -4.84
C PRO A 35 -10.26 7.03 -6.02
N THR A 36 -10.56 8.24 -6.47
CA THR A 36 -11.12 8.49 -7.79
C THR A 36 -9.98 8.57 -8.81
N LYS A 37 -10.06 7.78 -9.88
CA LYS A 37 -9.11 7.87 -10.99
C LYS A 37 -9.51 9.02 -11.91
N LEU A 38 -8.64 10.02 -12.03
CA LEU A 38 -8.78 11.13 -12.96
C LEU A 38 -7.48 11.26 -13.75
N LEU A 39 -7.56 11.31 -15.08
CA LEU A 39 -6.40 11.46 -15.97
C LEU A 39 -5.27 10.44 -15.69
N GLY A 40 -5.63 9.20 -15.35
CA GLY A 40 -4.68 8.13 -15.02
C GLY A 40 -3.98 8.25 -13.67
N LYS A 41 -4.34 9.25 -12.85
CA LYS A 41 -3.81 9.46 -11.50
C LYS A 41 -4.91 9.25 -10.45
N ASN A 42 -4.50 8.88 -9.25
CA ASN A 42 -5.38 8.68 -8.12
C ASN A 42 -5.54 9.99 -7.34
N PHE A 43 -6.79 10.38 -7.12
CA PHE A 43 -7.15 11.57 -6.36
C PHE A 43 -8.20 11.25 -5.28
N TRP A 44 -8.18 12.05 -4.23
CA TRP A 44 -9.16 12.04 -3.16
C TRP A 44 -9.80 13.41 -3.04
N HIS A 45 -11.10 13.40 -2.74
CA HIS A 45 -11.78 14.60 -2.28
C HIS A 45 -11.40 14.83 -0.81
N SER A 46 -10.84 16.00 -0.50
CA SER A 46 -10.46 16.39 0.88
C SER A 46 -11.56 16.13 1.91
N GLY A 47 -12.80 16.61 1.66
CA GLY A 47 -13.95 16.35 2.54
C GLY A 47 -14.16 14.87 2.89
N LEU A 48 -14.23 13.98 1.88
CA LEU A 48 -14.42 12.54 2.10
C LEU A 48 -13.22 11.90 2.82
N LEU A 49 -11.99 12.34 2.51
CA LEU A 49 -10.81 11.82 3.18
C LEU A 49 -10.81 12.17 4.67
N TYR A 50 -11.13 13.43 5.01
CA TYR A 50 -11.16 13.87 6.41
C TYR A 50 -12.33 13.26 7.18
N GLU A 51 -13.49 13.08 6.54
CA GLU A 51 -14.62 12.37 7.16
C GLU A 51 -14.25 10.92 7.49
N TRP A 52 -13.62 10.21 6.54
CA TRP A 52 -13.09 8.88 6.79
C TRP A 52 -12.03 8.87 7.91
N LEU A 53 -11.14 9.86 7.94
CA LEU A 53 -10.11 9.95 8.97
C LEU A 53 -10.73 10.18 10.36
N ASP A 54 -11.71 11.09 10.46
CA ASP A 54 -12.42 11.37 11.70
C ASP A 54 -13.15 10.12 12.21
N GLN A 55 -13.84 9.41 11.32
CA GLN A 55 -14.48 8.13 11.66
C GLN A 55 -13.47 7.09 12.14
N THR A 56 -12.38 6.88 11.39
CA THR A 56 -11.33 5.90 11.72
C THR A 56 -10.69 6.19 13.08
N MET A 57 -10.43 7.47 13.38
CA MET A 57 -9.83 7.89 14.65
C MET A 57 -10.81 7.75 15.82
N ARG A 58 -12.11 7.99 15.60
CA ARG A 58 -13.16 7.77 16.62
C ARG A 58 -13.35 6.29 16.93
N GLU A 59 -13.41 5.46 15.89
CA GLU A 59 -13.54 4.00 16.03
C GLU A 59 -12.31 3.39 16.71
N GLY A 60 -11.11 3.91 16.41
CA GLY A 60 -9.87 3.53 17.09
C GLY A 60 -9.77 4.04 18.54
N ALA A 61 -10.47 5.11 18.89
CA ALA A 61 -10.50 5.68 20.25
C ALA A 61 -11.55 5.02 21.17
N SER A 62 -12.55 4.35 20.61
CA SER A 62 -13.45 3.48 21.37
C SER A 62 -12.80 2.12 21.61
N GLU A 63 -12.26 1.90 22.80
CA GLU A 63 -11.81 0.58 23.23
C GLU A 63 -12.95 -0.45 23.11
N GLN A 64 -12.61 -1.63 22.58
CA GLN A 64 -13.51 -2.74 22.25
C GLN A 64 -14.35 -3.26 23.45
N PRO A 65 -15.44 -4.00 23.13
CA PRO A 65 -15.67 -5.26 23.82
C PRO A 65 -15.73 -6.48 22.87
N LEU A 66 -14.83 -7.43 23.17
CA LEU A 66 -14.85 -8.89 22.97
C LEU A 66 -14.91 -9.55 21.58
N GLN A 67 -13.79 -10.26 21.32
CA GLN A 67 -13.68 -11.67 20.88
C GLN A 67 -14.20 -12.05 19.49
N GLN A 68 -13.25 -12.17 18.55
CA GLN A 68 -13.18 -13.35 17.70
C GLN A 68 -11.81 -14.01 17.90
N PRO A 69 -11.71 -15.35 17.99
CA PRO A 69 -10.43 -16.04 18.08
C PRO A 69 -9.57 -15.62 16.89
N ILE A 70 -8.49 -14.88 17.19
CA ILE A 70 -7.39 -14.65 16.27
C ILE A 70 -6.74 -16.00 16.05
N GLU A 71 -7.18 -16.72 15.02
CA GLU A 71 -6.29 -17.67 14.36
C GLU A 71 -5.06 -16.86 13.96
N PRO A 72 -3.85 -17.20 14.44
CA PRO A 72 -2.67 -16.52 13.99
C PRO A 72 -2.49 -16.88 12.52
N LYS A 73 -2.98 -16.02 11.62
CA LYS A 73 -2.54 -16.04 10.23
C LYS A 73 -1.12 -15.51 10.24
N ILE A 74 -0.20 -16.39 10.62
CA ILE A 74 1.23 -16.26 10.38
C ILE A 74 1.33 -15.88 8.90
N ARG A 75 1.48 -14.58 8.61
CA ARG A 75 1.89 -14.13 7.28
C ARG A 75 3.33 -14.56 7.20
N VAL A 76 3.53 -15.82 6.77
CA VAL A 76 4.80 -16.33 6.31
C VAL A 76 5.32 -15.27 5.35
N THR A 77 6.31 -14.54 5.82
CA THR A 77 7.08 -13.63 4.99
C THR A 77 7.68 -14.57 3.96
N LYS A 78 7.13 -14.58 2.73
CA LYS A 78 7.86 -15.19 1.63
C LYS A 78 9.13 -14.34 1.50
N GLU A 79 10.20 -14.84 2.11
CA GLU A 79 11.56 -14.43 1.87
C GLU A 79 11.72 -14.30 0.36
N LYS A 80 11.80 -13.06 -0.10
CA LYS A 80 12.13 -12.77 -1.49
C LYS A 80 13.55 -13.28 -1.67
N GLN A 81 13.66 -14.43 -2.33
CA GLN A 81 14.91 -14.99 -2.81
C GLN A 81 15.77 -13.86 -3.38
N SER A 82 16.91 -13.69 -2.74
CA SER A 82 17.89 -12.65 -2.97
C SER A 82 18.24 -12.55 -4.46
N ALA A 83 18.38 -11.31 -4.95
CA ALA A 83 18.75 -10.98 -6.32
C ALA A 83 20.06 -11.65 -6.80
N THR A 84 20.84 -12.26 -5.90
CA THR A 84 22.09 -12.96 -6.19
C THR A 84 21.89 -14.29 -6.95
N GLU A 85 20.74 -14.97 -6.85
CA GLU A 85 20.52 -16.25 -7.56
C GLU A 85 20.18 -16.08 -9.05
N ARG A 86 19.51 -14.98 -9.43
CA ARG A 86 19.12 -14.74 -10.83
C ARG A 86 20.31 -14.47 -11.76
N VAL A 87 21.43 -14.00 -11.22
CA VAL A 87 22.63 -13.68 -12.02
C VAL A 87 23.39 -14.95 -12.44
N LYS A 88 23.42 -16.01 -11.60
CA LYS A 88 24.10 -17.28 -11.92
C LYS A 88 23.38 -18.09 -13.01
N ALA A 89 22.04 -18.06 -13.06
CA ALA A 89 21.27 -18.81 -14.05
C ALA A 89 21.43 -18.24 -15.49
N SER A 90 21.71 -16.93 -15.62
CA SER A 90 21.98 -16.29 -16.91
C SER A 90 23.35 -16.69 -17.49
N GLN A 91 24.35 -16.88 -16.63
CA GLN A 91 25.72 -17.15 -17.07
C GLN A 91 25.91 -18.57 -17.65
N ALA A 92 25.15 -19.55 -17.16
CA ALA A 92 25.21 -20.93 -17.66
C ALA A 92 24.69 -21.09 -19.10
N ARG A 93 23.71 -20.26 -19.52
CA ARG A 93 23.15 -20.33 -20.89
C ARG A 93 24.06 -19.72 -21.95
N ASN A 94 24.93 -18.78 -21.59
CA ASN A 94 25.83 -18.15 -22.54
C ASN A 94 27.11 -18.97 -22.76
N LEU A 95 27.56 -19.77 -21.78
CA LEU A 95 28.74 -20.62 -21.95
C LEU A 95 28.48 -21.83 -22.88
N ALA A 96 27.26 -22.38 -22.86
CA ALA A 96 26.87 -23.51 -23.71
C ALA A 96 26.76 -23.16 -25.21
N LYS A 97 26.72 -21.86 -25.57
CA LYS A 97 26.69 -21.40 -26.97
C LYS A 97 28.06 -21.12 -27.57
N ILE A 98 29.11 -21.11 -26.75
CA ILE A 98 30.49 -20.81 -27.19
C ILE A 98 31.29 -22.11 -27.45
N ALA A 99 30.81 -23.25 -26.96
CA ALA A 99 31.47 -24.56 -27.09
C ALA A 99 30.79 -25.50 -28.11
N ALA A 100 29.96 -24.97 -29.01
CA ALA A 100 29.32 -25.71 -30.11
C ALA A 100 29.81 -25.20 -31.46
#